data_AF-A0A0L0W1M6-F1
#
_entry.id   AF-A0A0L0W1M6-F1
#
_cell.length_a   1.000
_cell.length_b   1.000
_cell.length_c   1.000
_cell.angle_alpha   90.00
_cell.angle_beta   90.00
_cell.angle_gamma   90.00
#
_symmetry.space_group_name_H-M   'P 1'
#
loop_
_entity.id
_entity.type
_entity.pdbx_description
1 polymer ?
#
loop_
_entity_poly.entity_id
_entity_poly.type
_entity_poly.pdbx_seq_one_letter_code
_entity_poly.pdbx_strand_id
1 'polypeptide(L)'
;MRKEILPLALSQCHKCHGIERKYYLDQSDFDLAHDMVEVLNVFYEITLQISIAGSPCLSNVVVFIDQITDHLLTAIGGVKYPPALRNTCWVGLKIMNKYYSLADSSPLYWIVIVLHPSFWDKYFKPVGWEPKWISKAIQLTRDMWVSVYKP
;
A
#
# COMPACT_ATOMS: atom_id res chain seq x y z
N MET A 1 24.77 -23.77 70.91
CA MET A 1 24.35 -25.18 70.72
C MET A 1 23.84 -25.31 69.29
N ARG A 2 24.47 -26.20 68.52
CA ARG A 2 24.35 -26.38 67.07
C ARG A 2 23.02 -27.07 66.71
N LYS A 3 22.40 -26.69 65.59
CA LYS A 3 21.87 -27.63 64.58
C LYS A 3 21.62 -26.84 63.28
N GLU A 4 22.56 -27.01 62.34
CA GLU A 4 22.30 -26.90 60.91
C GLU A 4 21.15 -27.84 60.54
N ILE A 5 20.35 -27.46 59.53
CA ILE A 5 19.90 -28.32 58.43
C ILE A 5 19.41 -27.35 57.33
N LEU A 6 20.20 -27.20 56.28
CA LEU A 6 19.69 -26.99 54.94
C LEU A 6 19.61 -28.38 54.29
N PRO A 7 18.55 -28.66 53.53
CA PRO A 7 18.72 -29.40 52.30
C PRO A 7 18.39 -28.51 51.12
N LEU A 8 19.32 -28.53 50.18
CA LEU A 8 19.17 -28.18 48.79
C LEU A 8 17.84 -28.70 48.19
N ALA A 9 17.37 -27.98 47.17
CA ALA A 9 16.50 -28.43 46.09
C ALA A 9 15.01 -28.68 46.44
N LEU A 10 14.22 -27.60 46.34
CA LEU A 10 13.06 -27.66 45.45
C LEU A 10 13.44 -27.01 44.12
N SER A 11 14.12 -27.84 43.34
CA SER A 11 14.43 -27.69 41.93
C SER A 11 13.16 -27.43 41.12
N GLN A 12 13.21 -26.37 40.30
CA GLN A 12 12.66 -26.34 38.95
C GLN A 12 11.17 -26.69 38.78
N CYS A 13 10.28 -25.75 39.09
CA CYS A 13 8.98 -25.71 38.42
C CYS A 13 9.18 -25.20 36.98
N HIS A 14 9.38 -26.14 36.04
CA HIS A 14 9.20 -26.01 34.60
C HIS A 14 9.76 -24.76 33.90
N LYS A 15 11.09 -24.61 33.88
CA LYS A 15 11.78 -23.99 32.74
C LYS A 15 12.12 -25.09 31.74
N CYS A 16 11.28 -25.36 30.74
CA CYS A 16 11.68 -26.24 29.62
C CYS A 16 11.03 -25.91 28.27
N HIS A 17 10.44 -24.73 28.07
CA HIS A 17 10.17 -24.20 26.71
C HIS A 17 10.31 -22.68 26.69
N GLY A 18 11.35 -22.15 27.34
CA GLY A 18 11.69 -20.75 27.17
C GLY A 18 12.19 -20.55 25.75
N ILE A 19 11.55 -19.66 25.00
CA ILE A 19 12.01 -19.25 23.66
C ILE A 19 13.51 -18.89 23.77
N GLU A 20 14.33 -19.37 22.83
CA GLU A 20 15.76 -19.06 22.83
C GLU A 20 16.00 -17.55 22.74
N ARG A 21 17.04 -17.04 23.42
CA ARG A 21 17.35 -15.59 23.48
C ARG A 21 17.45 -14.90 22.11
N LYS A 22 17.79 -15.65 21.07
CA LYS A 22 17.89 -15.17 19.68
C LYS A 22 16.54 -14.78 19.04
N TYR A 23 15.41 -15.11 19.67
CA TYR A 23 14.06 -14.80 19.17
C TYR A 23 13.32 -13.78 20.04
N TYR A 24 13.99 -13.15 21.01
CA TYR A 24 13.39 -12.05 21.75
C TYR A 24 13.42 -10.82 20.86
N LEU A 25 12.26 -10.16 20.77
CA LEU A 25 12.17 -8.86 20.11
C LEU A 25 12.86 -7.82 20.99
N ASP A 26 13.66 -6.98 20.36
CA ASP A 26 14.25 -5.81 21.00
C ASP A 26 13.54 -4.52 20.55
N GLN A 27 13.99 -3.38 21.08
CA GLN A 27 13.39 -2.09 20.76
C GLN A 27 13.47 -1.77 19.26
N SER A 28 14.54 -2.17 18.58
CA SER A 28 14.72 -1.91 17.15
C SER A 28 13.71 -2.68 16.29
N ASP A 29 13.28 -3.86 16.73
CA ASP A 29 12.19 -4.60 16.08
C ASP A 29 10.86 -3.86 16.19
N PHE A 30 10.56 -3.25 17.35
CA PHE A 30 9.36 -2.45 17.55
C PHE A 30 9.41 -1.13 16.77
N ASP A 31 10.58 -0.50 16.69
CA ASP A 31 10.79 0.71 15.90
C ASP A 31 10.57 0.40 14.40
N LEU A 32 11.10 -0.71 13.90
CA LEU A 32 10.85 -1.18 12.54
C LEU A 32 9.37 -1.47 12.29
N ALA A 33 8.68 -2.11 13.25
CA ALA A 33 7.25 -2.37 13.14
C ALA A 33 6.44 -1.06 13.07
N HIS A 34 6.81 -0.05 13.84
CA HIS A 34 6.20 1.28 13.77
C HIS A 34 6.40 1.93 12.40
N ASP A 35 7.63 1.90 11.87
CA ASP A 35 7.94 2.39 10.52
C ASP A 35 7.11 1.66 9.45
N MET A 36 6.94 0.34 9.58
CA MET A 36 6.11 -0.45 8.67
C MET A 36 4.64 -0.02 8.72
N VAL A 37 4.09 0.22 9.91
CA VAL A 37 2.71 0.72 10.07
C VAL A 37 2.54 2.07 9.38
N GLU A 38 3.51 2.96 9.52
CA GLU A 38 3.46 4.28 8.87
C GLU A 38 3.42 4.17 7.34
N VAL A 39 4.27 3.31 6.76
CA VAL A 39 4.26 3.04 5.30
C VAL A 39 2.95 2.41 4.84
N LEU A 40 2.36 1.53 5.66
CA LEU A 40 1.11 0.84 5.33
C LEU A 40 -0.14 1.70 5.52
N ASN A 41 -0.04 2.84 6.20
CA ASN A 41 -1.20 3.68 6.54
C ASN A 41 -1.96 4.16 5.28
N VAL A 42 -1.26 4.55 4.22
CA VAL A 42 -1.89 4.94 2.94
C VAL A 42 -2.72 3.79 2.34
N PHE A 43 -2.22 2.55 2.42
CA PHE A 43 -2.96 1.39 1.93
C PHE A 43 -4.24 1.16 2.75
N TYR A 44 -4.15 1.33 4.06
CA TYR A 44 -5.29 1.21 4.96
C TYR A 44 -6.37 2.25 4.63
N GLU A 45 -5.99 3.53 4.51
CA GLU A 45 -6.92 4.62 4.20
C GLU A 45 -7.63 4.40 2.86
N ILE A 46 -6.89 4.03 1.82
CA ILE A 46 -7.45 3.73 0.50
C ILE A 46 -8.39 2.52 0.55
N THR A 47 -7.97 1.45 1.23
CA THR A 47 -8.80 0.24 1.37
C THR A 47 -10.10 0.55 2.09
N LEU A 48 -10.05 1.40 3.11
CA LEU A 48 -11.24 1.86 3.83
C LEU A 48 -12.19 2.61 2.89
N GLN A 49 -11.67 3.53 2.05
CA GLN A 49 -12.50 4.24 1.07
C GLN A 49 -13.14 3.32 0.03
N ILE A 50 -12.41 2.31 -0.46
CA ILE A 50 -12.92 1.32 -1.41
C ILE A 50 -13.99 0.44 -0.77
N SER A 51 -13.93 0.22 0.54
CA SER A 51 -14.88 -0.62 1.28
C SER A 51 -16.22 0.06 1.58
N ILE A 52 -16.38 1.35 1.27
CA ILE A 52 -17.64 2.08 1.49
C ILE A 52 -18.66 1.66 0.44
N ALA A 53 -19.68 0.92 0.88
CA ALA A 53 -20.78 0.48 0.02
C ALA A 53 -21.53 1.67 -0.58
N GLY A 54 -21.89 1.56 -1.87
CA GLY A 54 -22.65 2.59 -2.60
C GLY A 54 -21.82 3.76 -3.13
N SER A 55 -20.50 3.75 -2.92
CA SER A 55 -19.59 4.75 -3.50
C SER A 55 -19.09 4.29 -4.88
N PRO A 56 -19.12 5.15 -5.93
CA PRO A 56 -18.48 4.83 -7.20
C PRO A 56 -16.96 4.89 -7.05
N CYS A 57 -16.33 3.75 -6.72
CA CYS A 57 -14.89 3.67 -6.50
C CYS A 57 -14.07 3.60 -7.80
N LEU A 58 -14.69 3.24 -8.93
CA LEU A 58 -13.98 2.93 -10.17
C LEU A 58 -13.22 4.13 -10.75
N SER A 59 -13.77 5.34 -10.63
CA SER A 59 -13.06 6.57 -11.02
C SER A 59 -11.81 6.77 -10.16
N ASN A 60 -11.90 6.51 -8.86
CA ASN A 60 -10.84 6.83 -7.91
C ASN A 60 -9.68 5.83 -7.94
N VAL A 61 -9.82 4.67 -8.59
CA VAL A 61 -8.78 3.62 -8.61
C VAL A 61 -7.44 4.14 -9.11
N VAL A 62 -7.40 4.92 -10.21
CA VAL A 62 -6.13 5.45 -10.72
C VAL A 62 -5.53 6.48 -9.76
N VAL A 63 -6.36 7.32 -9.15
CA VAL A 63 -5.91 8.27 -8.12
C VAL A 63 -5.28 7.54 -6.93
N PHE A 64 -5.91 6.45 -6.48
CA PHE A 64 -5.40 5.63 -5.39
C PHE A 64 -4.07 4.96 -5.74
N ILE A 65 -3.94 4.44 -6.97
CA ILE A 65 -2.67 3.84 -7.43
C ILE A 65 -1.57 4.89 -7.48
N ASP A 66 -1.85 6.09 -7.99
CA ASP A 66 -0.88 7.19 -8.05
C ASP A 66 -0.46 7.63 -6.64
N GLN A 67 -1.39 7.75 -5.69
CA GLN A 67 -1.11 8.07 -4.29
C GLN A 67 -0.23 7.02 -3.61
N ILE A 68 -0.54 5.73 -3.79
CA ILE A 68 0.29 4.63 -3.25
C ILE A 68 1.68 4.67 -3.88
N THR A 69 1.76 4.88 -5.19
CA THR A 69 3.02 4.90 -5.94
C THR A 69 3.92 6.03 -5.48
N ASP A 70 3.38 7.24 -5.35
CA ASP A 70 4.10 8.40 -4.84
C ASP A 70 4.59 8.20 -3.40
N HIS A 71 3.73 7.63 -2.54
CA HIS A 71 4.10 7.30 -1.17
C HIS A 71 5.26 6.29 -1.09
N LEU A 72 5.19 5.20 -1.87
CA LEU A 72 6.27 4.21 -1.94
C LEU A 72 7.56 4.81 -2.51
N LEU A 73 7.49 5.61 -3.56
CA LEU A 73 8.65 6.29 -4.14
C LEU A 73 9.32 7.23 -3.14
N THR A 74 8.52 7.98 -2.38
CA THR A 74 9.01 8.85 -1.31
C THR A 74 9.70 8.04 -0.21
N ALA A 75 9.11 6.90 0.20
CA ALA A 75 9.71 5.99 1.18
C ALA A 75 11.03 5.38 0.68
N ILE A 76 11.14 5.05 -0.61
CA ILE A 76 12.35 4.50 -1.23
C ILE A 76 13.46 5.56 -1.34
N GLY A 77 13.11 6.78 -1.77
CA GLY A 77 14.06 7.86 -2.00
C GLY A 77 14.60 8.53 -0.73
N GLY A 78 13.85 8.45 0.37
CA GLY A 78 14.22 9.06 1.64
C GLY A 78 15.33 8.32 2.40
N VAL A 79 15.97 9.05 3.33
CA VAL A 79 16.88 8.48 4.36
C VAL A 79 16.16 8.11 5.65
N LYS A 80 14.83 8.33 5.71
CA LYS A 80 14.00 8.11 6.89
C LYS A 80 13.93 6.64 7.31
N TYR A 81 13.73 5.75 6.35
CA TYR A 81 13.47 4.33 6.63
C TYR A 81 14.71 3.46 6.47
N PRO A 82 14.83 2.36 7.25
CA PRO A 82 15.96 1.45 7.17
C PRO A 82 16.04 0.76 5.80
N PRO A 83 17.23 0.30 5.37
CA PRO A 83 17.41 -0.35 4.06
C PRO A 83 16.48 -1.53 3.80
N ALA A 84 16.19 -2.33 4.84
CA ALA A 84 15.26 -3.45 4.74
C ALA A 84 13.86 -2.99 4.30
N LEU A 85 13.33 -1.93 4.92
CA LEU A 85 12.01 -1.40 4.59
C LEU A 85 11.99 -0.74 3.21
N ARG A 86 13.05 0.01 2.85
CA ARG A 86 13.19 0.61 1.51
C ARG A 86 13.18 -0.44 0.40
N ASN A 87 13.89 -1.56 0.60
CA ASN A 87 13.88 -2.68 -0.32
C ASN A 87 12.49 -3.32 -0.43
N THR A 88 11.80 -3.50 0.69
CA THR A 88 10.41 -3.99 0.71
C THR A 88 9.46 -3.04 -0.04
N CYS A 89 9.59 -1.72 0.13
CA CYS A 89 8.82 -0.73 -0.63
C CYS A 89 9.07 -0.84 -2.13
N TRP A 90 10.32 -1.06 -2.55
CA TRP A 90 10.66 -1.27 -3.96
C TRP A 90 9.99 -2.53 -4.55
N VAL A 91 9.95 -3.62 -3.78
CA VAL A 91 9.19 -4.82 -4.15
C VAL A 91 7.69 -4.52 -4.25
N GLY A 92 7.14 -3.78 -3.28
CA GLY A 92 5.74 -3.32 -3.29
C GLY A 92 5.42 -2.51 -4.54
N LEU A 93 6.30 -1.58 -4.93
CA LEU A 93 6.15 -0.77 -6.14
C LEU A 93 6.11 -1.64 -7.40
N LYS A 94 6.96 -2.67 -7.49
CA LYS A 94 6.95 -3.62 -8.61
C LYS A 94 5.64 -4.39 -8.70
N ILE A 95 5.07 -4.78 -7.56
CA ILE A 95 3.76 -5.44 -7.48
C ILE A 95 2.66 -4.47 -7.95
N MET A 96 2.67 -3.24 -7.47
CA MET A 96 1.71 -2.20 -7.88
C MET A 96 1.75 -1.94 -9.38
N ASN A 97 2.94 -1.80 -9.96
CA ASN A 97 3.11 -1.63 -11.40
C ASN A 97 2.52 -2.80 -12.22
N LYS A 98 2.65 -4.03 -11.72
CA LYS A 98 2.03 -5.20 -12.37
C LYS A 98 0.49 -5.08 -12.38
N TYR A 99 -0.11 -4.68 -11.26
CA TYR A 99 -1.57 -4.49 -11.19
C TYR A 99 -2.05 -3.29 -12.00
N TYR A 100 -1.26 -2.21 -12.04
CA TYR A 100 -1.56 -1.07 -12.91
C TYR A 100 -1.60 -1.45 -14.39
N SER A 101 -0.63 -2.25 -14.87
CA SER A 101 -0.64 -2.75 -16.25
C SER A 101 -1.87 -3.61 -16.56
N LEU A 102 -2.38 -4.36 -15.58
CA LEU A 102 -3.63 -5.11 -15.74
C LEU A 102 -4.85 -4.16 -15.77
N ALA A 103 -4.86 -3.10 -14.97
CA ALA A 103 -5.92 -2.09 -15.00
C ALA A 103 -5.93 -1.31 -16.33
N ASP A 104 -4.77 -0.88 -16.84
CA ASP A 104 -4.63 -0.17 -18.13
C ASP A 104 -5.06 -1.02 -19.34
N SER A 105 -5.11 -2.35 -19.19
CA SER A 105 -5.62 -3.24 -20.24
C SER A 105 -7.13 -3.06 -20.51
N SER A 106 -7.87 -2.49 -19.56
CA SER A 106 -9.30 -2.23 -19.71
C SER A 106 -9.58 -0.75 -20.04
N PRO A 107 -10.29 -0.44 -21.13
CA PRO A 107 -10.66 0.93 -21.46
C PRO A 107 -11.63 1.55 -20.45
N LEU A 108 -12.29 0.75 -19.61
CA LEU A 108 -13.27 1.22 -18.64
C LEU A 108 -12.68 2.22 -17.65
N TYR A 109 -11.47 1.98 -17.13
CA TYR A 109 -10.82 2.90 -16.19
C TYR A 109 -10.61 4.28 -16.83
N TRP A 110 -10.08 4.31 -18.06
CA TRP A 110 -9.87 5.54 -18.82
C TRP A 110 -11.16 6.33 -19.02
N ILE A 111 -12.21 5.64 -19.43
CA ILE A 111 -13.49 6.26 -19.77
C ILE A 111 -14.14 6.82 -18.51
N VAL A 112 -14.14 6.06 -17.41
CA VAL A 112 -14.75 6.50 -16.15
C VAL A 112 -14.04 7.73 -15.58
N ILE A 113 -12.71 7.80 -15.69
CA ILE A 113 -11.94 8.97 -15.22
C ILE A 113 -12.23 10.20 -16.08
N VAL A 114 -12.31 10.05 -17.41
CA VAL A 114 -12.66 11.15 -18.33
C VAL A 114 -14.08 11.66 -18.10
N LEU A 115 -15.02 10.76 -17.82
CA LEU A 115 -16.41 11.12 -17.55
C LEU A 115 -16.63 11.72 -16.15
N HIS A 116 -15.63 11.65 -15.26
CA HIS A 116 -15.76 12.17 -13.90
C HIS A 116 -15.51 13.70 -13.86
N PRO A 117 -16.55 14.55 -13.64
CA PRO A 117 -16.42 16.00 -13.82
C PRO A 117 -15.40 16.64 -12.88
N SER A 118 -15.23 16.09 -11.67
CA SER A 118 -14.28 16.64 -10.69
C SER A 118 -12.82 16.39 -11.06
N PHE A 119 -12.52 15.38 -11.87
CA PHE A 119 -11.13 15.03 -12.21
C PHE A 119 -10.57 15.89 -13.32
N TRP A 120 -11.44 16.43 -14.19
CA TRP A 120 -11.00 17.26 -15.29
C TRP A 120 -10.22 18.49 -14.83
N ASP A 121 -10.78 19.22 -13.87
CA ASP A 121 -10.16 20.45 -13.36
C ASP A 121 -9.23 20.22 -12.17
N LYS A 122 -9.53 19.26 -11.29
CA LYS A 122 -8.79 19.09 -10.02
C LYS A 122 -7.67 18.05 -10.08
N TYR A 123 -7.72 17.11 -11.03
CA TYR A 123 -6.74 16.03 -11.13
C TYR A 123 -5.86 16.16 -12.37
N PHE A 124 -6.44 16.36 -13.56
CA PHE A 124 -5.63 16.40 -14.78
C PHE A 124 -4.76 17.65 -14.92
N LYS A 125 -5.26 18.82 -14.50
CA LYS A 125 -4.49 20.07 -14.57
C LYS A 125 -3.26 20.09 -13.64
N PRO A 126 -3.35 19.66 -12.37
CA PRO A 126 -2.21 19.75 -11.45
C PRO A 126 -1.22 18.59 -11.60
N VAL A 127 -1.69 17.38 -11.93
CA VAL A 127 -0.83 16.17 -11.93
C VAL A 127 0.04 16.08 -13.19
N GLY A 128 -0.17 16.95 -14.19
CA GLY A 128 0.74 17.09 -15.33
C GLY A 128 0.81 15.84 -16.21
N TRP A 129 -0.32 15.15 -16.36
CA TRP A 129 -0.40 13.92 -17.15
C TRP A 129 0.10 14.12 -18.58
N GLU A 130 0.82 13.12 -19.08
CA GLU A 130 1.38 13.14 -20.42
C GLU A 130 0.25 13.26 -21.46
N PRO A 131 0.32 14.21 -22.43
CA PRO A 131 -0.78 14.50 -23.37
C PRO A 131 -1.27 13.29 -24.17
N LYS A 132 -0.41 12.28 -24.36
CA LYS A 132 -0.73 11.02 -25.04
C LYS A 132 -1.80 10.22 -24.29
N TRP A 133 -1.80 10.24 -22.96
CA TRP A 133 -2.76 9.51 -22.14
C TRP A 133 -4.14 10.14 -22.19
N ILE A 134 -4.20 11.48 -22.13
CA ILE A 134 -5.46 12.24 -22.27
C ILE A 134 -6.07 11.96 -23.65
N SER A 135 -5.24 11.98 -24.69
CA SER A 135 -5.67 11.67 -26.06
C SER A 135 -6.21 10.24 -26.18
N LYS A 136 -5.50 9.25 -25.62
CA LYS A 136 -5.93 7.83 -25.58
C LYS A 136 -7.28 7.69 -24.89
N ALA A 137 -7.47 8.34 -23.73
CA ALA A 137 -8.70 8.23 -22.96
C ALA A 137 -9.91 8.86 -23.69
N ILE A 138 -9.73 10.02 -24.33
CA ILE A 138 -10.77 10.65 -25.16
C ILE A 138 -11.12 9.76 -26.36
N GLN A 139 -10.11 9.20 -27.02
CA GLN A 139 -10.31 8.30 -28.15
C GLN A 139 -11.13 7.06 -27.73
N LEU A 140 -10.70 6.35 -26.68
CA LEU A 140 -11.40 5.17 -26.15
C LEU A 140 -12.85 5.49 -25.78
N THR A 141 -13.10 6.67 -25.19
CA THR A 141 -14.45 7.11 -24.83
C THR A 141 -15.32 7.30 -26.08
N ARG A 142 -14.78 7.93 -27.13
CA ARG A 142 -15.49 8.14 -28.41
C ARG A 142 -15.75 6.83 -29.14
N ASP A 143 -14.76 5.95 -29.18
CA ASP A 143 -14.86 4.65 -29.85
C ASP A 143 -15.93 3.78 -29.18
N MET A 144 -15.97 3.77 -27.84
CA MET A 144 -17.03 3.09 -27.09
C MET A 144 -18.41 3.70 -27.33
N TRP A 145 -18.53 5.04 -27.35
CA TRP A 145 -19.79 5.71 -27.71
C TRP A 145 -20.28 5.31 -29.10
N VAL A 146 -19.39 5.35 -30.10
CA VAL A 146 -19.73 5.03 -31.50
C VAL A 146 -20.11 3.56 -31.67
N SER A 147 -19.43 2.64 -30.98
CA SER A 147 -19.66 1.20 -31.15
C SER A 147 -20.87 0.67 -30.37
N VAL A 148 -21.16 1.22 -29.19
CA VAL A 148 -22.16 0.64 -28.27
C VAL A 148 -23.44 1.48 -28.17
N TYR A 149 -23.33 2.80 -28.26
CA TYR A 149 -24.44 3.70 -27.91
C TYR A 149 -24.97 4.53 -29.07
N LYS A 150 -24.19 4.70 -30.14
CA LYS A 150 -24.64 5.42 -31.33
C LYS A 150 -25.68 4.56 -32.08
N PRO A 151 -26.90 5.10 -32.34
CA PRO A 151 -27.95 4.39 -33.08
C PRO A 151 -27.58 4.10 -34.54
#